data_AF-A0A0F4J8N7-F1
#
_entry.id   AF-A0A0F4J8N7-F1
#
_cell.length_a   1.000
_cell.length_b   1.000
_cell.length_c   1.000
_cell.angle_alpha   90.00
_cell.angle_beta   90.00
_cell.angle_gamma   90.00
#
_symmetry.space_group_name_H-M   'P 1'
#
loop_
_entity.id
_entity.type
_entity.pdbx_description
1 polymer ?
#
loop_
_entity_poly.entity_id
_entity_poly.type
_entity_poly.pdbx_seq_one_letter_code
_entity_poly.pdbx_strand_id
1 'polypeptide(L)'
;MSPTPQRRATAAGALVAAAALVAVGMQAGTATAAADATASQARTAAQPNPGAANLVLSASERATLISEANSTTAQAAKALGLGSGEKLVVRDVAKDADGTTHTTYERTYDGLPVLGGDLTVHAKGGVTKSVTKATQHEIKVADTNATVSTAAAEGQAVSAANSAGSKQSKADKGARKVIWAGSGVPVLAFETVVGGLQDDGTPSRLHVITDAKTGAKITQWQAVETGTGNTQYSGQVTLGTTQSGSSYTLTDGGRGGHKTYNLNGGSSGTGTLFSNSTDTWGNGLPSNKETAGADAAYGAQLTWDYYKTVHGRNGLRNDGVAPYSRVHYGNAYVNAFWDDSCFCMTYGDGTANNKPLTSIDVAAHEMTHGLTSVTGNMTYSGESGGLNEATSDIMAAAVEFWANNPSDVGDYL
;
A
#
# COMPACT_ATOMS: atom_id res chain seq x y z
N MET A 1 9.90 -71.88 -49.42
CA MET A 1 10.60 -70.76 -50.09
C MET A 1 11.27 -69.93 -49.02
N SER A 2 12.60 -69.85 -49.11
CA SER A 2 13.54 -69.10 -48.26
C SER A 2 13.19 -67.59 -48.20
N PRO A 3 13.63 -66.80 -47.20
CA PRO A 3 15.06 -66.63 -46.87
C PRO A 3 15.45 -66.54 -45.37
N THR A 4 16.72 -66.88 -45.17
CA THR A 4 17.63 -66.74 -44.03
C THR A 4 17.91 -65.27 -43.64
N PRO A 5 18.52 -65.02 -42.45
CA PRO A 5 18.46 -63.78 -41.69
C PRO A 5 19.66 -62.85 -41.88
N GLN A 6 19.52 -61.59 -41.47
CA GLN A 6 20.65 -60.74 -41.10
C GLN A 6 20.58 -60.29 -39.63
N ARG A 7 21.78 -60.23 -39.06
CA ARG A 7 22.14 -60.27 -37.64
C ARG A 7 22.16 -58.88 -37.00
N ARG A 8 21.79 -58.87 -35.71
CA ARG A 8 22.45 -58.22 -34.55
C ARG A 8 22.68 -56.70 -34.58
N ALA A 9 22.11 -56.03 -33.57
CA ALA A 9 22.92 -55.37 -32.53
C ALA A 9 22.07 -55.08 -31.28
N THR A 10 22.46 -55.71 -30.17
CA THR A 10 22.13 -55.37 -28.78
C THR A 10 23.15 -54.38 -28.22
N ALA A 11 22.70 -53.35 -27.49
CA ALA A 11 23.38 -52.70 -26.34
C ALA A 11 22.54 -51.45 -25.99
N ALA A 12 21.86 -51.29 -24.84
CA ALA A 12 22.38 -51.22 -23.47
C ALA A 12 23.63 -50.34 -23.38
N GLY A 13 23.43 -49.05 -23.09
CA GLY A 13 24.51 -48.08 -22.89
C GLY A 13 24.07 -46.96 -21.95
N ALA A 14 24.76 -46.89 -20.82
CA ALA A 14 24.55 -46.00 -19.69
C ALA A 14 24.68 -44.51 -20.03
N LEU A 15 23.93 -43.66 -19.32
CA LEU A 15 24.24 -42.24 -19.22
C LEU A 15 24.86 -41.98 -17.84
N VAL A 16 26.18 -41.83 -17.90
CA VAL A 16 27.12 -41.54 -16.83
C VAL A 16 26.97 -40.08 -16.40
N ALA A 17 26.90 -39.88 -15.09
CA ALA A 17 27.11 -38.60 -14.45
C ALA A 17 28.51 -38.06 -14.77
N ALA A 18 28.59 -36.87 -15.37
CA ALA A 18 29.82 -36.10 -15.50
C ALA A 18 29.63 -34.75 -14.83
N ALA A 19 30.10 -34.66 -13.59
CA ALA A 19 30.32 -33.42 -12.88
C ALA A 19 31.50 -32.67 -13.53
N ALA A 20 31.25 -31.46 -14.02
CA ALA A 20 32.29 -30.51 -14.37
C ALA A 20 32.30 -29.39 -13.33
N LEU A 21 33.21 -29.51 -12.37
CA LEU A 21 33.62 -28.45 -11.45
C LEU A 21 34.36 -27.36 -12.24
N VAL A 22 33.77 -26.18 -12.34
CA VAL A 22 34.51 -24.95 -12.65
C VAL A 22 34.72 -24.21 -11.34
N ALA A 23 35.93 -24.35 -10.79
CA ALA A 23 36.41 -23.56 -9.68
C ALA A 23 36.80 -22.17 -10.20
N VAL A 24 35.97 -21.16 -9.95
CA VAL A 24 36.39 -19.76 -9.99
C VAL A 24 36.56 -19.31 -8.55
N GLY A 25 37.82 -19.08 -8.15
CA GLY A 25 38.15 -18.57 -6.83
C GLY A 25 37.65 -17.14 -6.66
N MET A 26 36.58 -16.97 -5.88
CA MET A 26 36.22 -15.66 -5.34
C MET A 26 36.98 -15.47 -4.03
N GLN A 27 37.87 -14.48 -4.02
CA GLN A 27 38.58 -14.02 -2.82
C GLN A 27 37.55 -13.57 -1.77
N ALA A 28 37.57 -14.20 -0.61
CA ALA A 28 36.89 -13.71 0.58
C ALA A 28 37.63 -12.46 1.09
N GLY A 29 37.22 -11.29 0.61
CA GLY A 29 37.55 -10.02 1.25
C GLY A 29 36.56 -9.77 2.37
N THR A 30 36.99 -9.89 3.62
CA THR A 30 36.22 -9.39 4.77
C THR A 30 36.14 -7.87 4.66
N ALA A 31 34.96 -7.33 4.36
CA ALA A 31 34.69 -5.91 4.50
C ALA A 31 34.59 -5.59 6.00
N THR A 32 35.72 -5.24 6.63
CA THR A 32 35.72 -4.58 7.93
C THR A 32 35.31 -3.13 7.72
N ALA A 33 34.04 -2.81 7.95
CA ALA A 33 33.61 -1.44 8.16
C ALA A 33 34.24 -0.95 9.47
N ALA A 34 35.24 -0.07 9.35
CA ALA A 34 35.79 0.63 10.51
C ALA A 34 34.68 1.51 11.10
N ALA A 35 34.28 1.21 12.34
CA ALA A 35 33.38 2.06 13.10
C ALA A 35 34.09 3.38 13.40
N ASP A 36 33.50 4.49 13.00
CA ASP A 36 33.94 5.83 13.37
C ASP A 36 33.74 6.01 14.89
N ALA A 37 34.86 5.94 15.61
CA ALA A 37 34.89 5.86 17.07
C ALA A 37 34.90 7.26 17.70
N THR A 38 33.89 8.10 17.42
CA THR A 38 33.73 9.39 18.12
C THR A 38 32.28 9.84 18.32
N ALA A 39 31.41 8.98 18.88
CA ALA A 39 30.18 9.44 19.58
C ALA A 39 29.57 8.32 20.45
N SER A 40 30.24 7.94 21.54
CA SER A 40 29.62 7.07 22.56
C SER A 40 28.66 7.89 23.44
N GLN A 41 27.44 8.15 22.96
CA GLN A 41 26.30 8.22 23.87
C GLN A 41 25.65 6.85 23.86
N ALA A 42 25.76 6.14 24.98
CA ALA A 42 25.13 4.84 25.18
C ALA A 42 23.62 4.96 24.98
N ARG A 43 23.14 4.64 23.77
CA ARG A 43 21.75 4.25 23.58
C ARG A 43 21.63 2.85 24.17
N THR A 44 21.15 2.76 25.40
CA THR A 44 20.64 1.49 25.94
C THR A 44 19.67 0.92 24.91
N ALA A 45 20.02 -0.20 24.29
CA ALA A 45 19.11 -0.96 23.47
C ALA A 45 17.88 -1.30 24.33
N ALA A 46 16.74 -0.68 24.02
CA ALA A 46 15.49 -0.98 24.69
C ALA A 46 15.23 -2.48 24.50
N GLN A 47 15.08 -3.21 25.61
CA GLN A 47 14.64 -4.60 25.56
C GLN A 47 13.26 -4.64 24.89
N PRO A 48 13.02 -5.55 23.93
CA PRO A 48 11.71 -5.67 23.30
C PRO A 48 10.67 -5.97 24.38
N ASN A 49 9.66 -5.10 24.50
CA ASN A 49 8.54 -5.29 25.43
C ASN A 49 7.44 -6.06 24.70
N PRO A 50 7.21 -7.36 25.01
CA PRO A 50 6.18 -8.16 24.34
C PRO A 50 4.77 -7.59 24.53
N GLY A 51 4.56 -6.82 25.60
CA GLY A 51 3.29 -6.14 25.87
C GLY A 51 3.01 -4.93 24.97
N ALA A 52 4.03 -4.35 24.34
CA ALA A 52 3.90 -3.27 23.37
C ALA A 52 3.69 -3.78 21.93
N ALA A 53 3.46 -5.09 21.76
CA ALA A 53 3.06 -5.65 20.48
C ALA A 53 1.58 -5.36 20.23
N ASN A 54 1.25 -4.91 19.02
CA ASN A 54 -0.14 -4.68 18.60
C ASN A 54 -1.00 -5.95 18.79
N LEU A 55 -2.11 -5.82 19.50
CA LEU A 55 -3.18 -6.80 19.64
C LEU A 55 -4.05 -6.78 18.38
N VAL A 56 -4.29 -7.97 17.83
CA VAL A 56 -5.19 -8.15 16.68
C VAL A 56 -6.64 -7.97 17.14
N LEU A 57 -7.29 -6.92 16.67
CA LEU A 57 -8.70 -6.63 16.93
C LEU A 57 -9.55 -7.17 15.78
N SER A 58 -10.70 -7.78 16.08
CA SER A 58 -11.72 -8.04 15.06
C SER A 58 -12.28 -6.73 14.49
N ALA A 59 -12.91 -6.80 13.31
CA ALA A 59 -13.52 -5.63 12.67
C ALA A 59 -14.58 -4.96 13.57
N SER A 60 -15.37 -5.76 14.31
CA SER A 60 -16.37 -5.26 15.25
C SER A 60 -15.74 -4.63 16.49
N GLU A 61 -14.69 -5.23 17.07
CA GLU A 61 -13.95 -4.64 18.20
C GLU A 61 -13.30 -3.31 17.80
N ARG A 62 -12.69 -3.24 16.62
CA ARG A 62 -12.11 -2.00 16.09
C ARG A 62 -13.20 -0.95 15.81
N ALA A 63 -14.32 -1.34 15.21
CA ALA A 63 -15.44 -0.43 14.98
C ALA A 63 -16.02 0.12 16.29
N THR A 64 -16.14 -0.74 17.31
CA THR A 64 -16.54 -0.34 18.67
C THR A 64 -15.55 0.66 19.26
N LEU A 65 -14.25 0.38 19.22
CA LEU A 65 -13.22 1.28 19.73
C LEU A 65 -13.21 2.64 18.99
N ILE A 66 -13.41 2.63 17.67
CA ILE A 66 -13.56 3.87 16.89
C ILE A 66 -14.83 4.63 17.29
N SER A 67 -15.94 3.93 17.51
CA SER A 67 -17.20 4.54 17.96
C SER A 67 -17.06 5.17 19.36
N GLU A 68 -16.44 4.45 20.29
CA GLU A 68 -16.12 4.92 21.64
C GLU A 68 -15.20 6.16 21.59
N ALA A 69 -14.13 6.10 20.80
CA ALA A 69 -13.23 7.22 20.60
C ALA A 69 -13.95 8.44 19.99
N ASN A 70 -14.87 8.21 19.03
CA ASN A 70 -15.66 9.28 18.42
C ASN A 70 -16.56 9.96 19.45
N SER A 71 -17.17 9.19 20.36
CA SER A 71 -18.03 9.70 21.43
C SER A 71 -17.30 10.57 22.46
N THR A 72 -15.98 10.47 22.54
CA THR A 72 -15.14 11.14 23.55
C THR A 72 -14.21 12.21 22.97
N THR A 73 -14.27 12.50 21.66
CA THR A 73 -13.42 13.49 20.97
C THR A 73 -13.37 14.86 21.63
N ALA A 74 -14.50 15.40 22.10
CA ALA A 74 -14.55 16.69 22.78
C ALA A 74 -13.82 16.68 24.15
N GLN A 75 -13.91 15.56 24.87
CA GLN A 75 -13.23 15.37 26.16
C GLN A 75 -11.72 15.21 25.94
N ALA A 76 -11.33 14.42 24.92
CA ALA A 76 -9.94 14.27 24.51
C ALA A 76 -9.33 15.62 24.10
N ALA A 77 -10.02 16.41 23.27
CA ALA A 77 -9.57 17.75 22.87
C ALA A 77 -9.33 18.66 24.09
N LYS A 78 -10.25 18.64 25.07
CA LYS A 78 -10.10 19.38 26.33
C LYS A 78 -8.92 18.89 27.17
N ALA A 79 -8.74 17.58 27.31
CA ALA A 79 -7.64 16.99 28.06
C ALA A 79 -6.27 17.28 27.44
N LEU A 80 -6.22 17.40 26.12
CA LEU A 80 -5.03 17.78 25.35
C LEU A 80 -4.76 19.29 25.34
N GLY A 81 -5.65 20.10 25.90
CA GLY A 81 -5.54 21.56 25.93
C GLY A 81 -5.65 22.21 24.54
N LEU A 82 -6.40 21.60 23.62
CA LEU A 82 -6.59 22.15 22.27
C LEU A 82 -7.45 23.42 22.31
N GLY A 83 -7.19 24.33 21.38
CA GLY A 83 -7.96 25.57 21.25
C GLY A 83 -9.43 25.31 20.91
N SER A 84 -10.31 26.27 21.22
CA SER A 84 -11.77 26.11 21.00
C SER A 84 -12.18 25.97 19.53
N GLY A 85 -11.34 26.45 18.60
CA GLY A 85 -11.53 26.26 17.16
C GLY A 85 -11.17 24.85 16.69
N GLU A 86 -10.42 24.09 17.50
CA GLU A 86 -9.93 22.77 17.13
C GLU A 86 -10.93 21.66 17.46
N LYS A 87 -11.10 20.72 16.53
CA LYS A 87 -11.82 19.46 16.79
C LYS A 87 -11.03 18.28 16.30
N LEU A 88 -11.19 17.16 16.99
CA LEU A 88 -10.59 15.87 16.64
C LEU A 88 -11.54 15.04 15.79
N VAL A 89 -10.99 14.39 14.76
CA VAL A 89 -11.69 13.42 13.92
C VAL A 89 -10.95 12.10 14.05
N VAL A 90 -11.59 11.07 14.60
CA VAL A 90 -10.98 9.75 14.77
C VAL A 90 -10.70 9.14 13.40
N ARG A 91 -9.46 8.71 13.18
CA ARG A 91 -9.04 7.99 11.97
C ARG A 91 -8.88 6.51 12.22
N ASP A 92 -8.26 6.16 13.36
CA ASP A 92 -8.06 4.78 13.74
C ASP A 92 -7.91 4.62 15.26
N VAL A 93 -8.13 3.40 15.73
CA VAL A 93 -7.74 2.93 17.06
C VAL A 93 -7.04 1.59 16.92
N ALA A 94 -5.77 1.53 17.32
CA ALA A 94 -5.05 0.29 17.59
C ALA A 94 -5.03 0.00 19.08
N LYS A 95 -4.75 -1.25 19.45
CA LYS A 95 -4.61 -1.68 20.84
C LYS A 95 -3.42 -2.63 20.93
N ASP A 96 -2.64 -2.54 22.00
CA ASP A 96 -1.51 -3.41 22.30
C ASP A 96 -1.96 -4.60 23.16
N ALA A 97 -1.13 -5.65 23.19
CA ALA A 97 -1.35 -6.85 23.99
C ALA A 97 -1.45 -6.55 25.49
N ASP A 98 -0.77 -5.50 25.97
CA ASP A 98 -0.86 -5.05 27.36
C ASP A 98 -2.10 -4.18 27.67
N GLY A 99 -2.96 -3.96 26.68
CA GLY A 99 -4.19 -3.19 26.78
C GLY A 99 -4.05 -1.69 26.54
N THR A 100 -2.87 -1.20 26.16
CA THR A 100 -2.68 0.20 25.72
C THR A 100 -3.44 0.43 24.42
N THR A 101 -4.19 1.52 24.29
CA THR A 101 -4.83 1.95 23.04
C THR A 101 -4.05 3.08 22.40
N HIS A 102 -4.07 3.14 21.08
CA HIS A 102 -3.46 4.17 20.26
C HIS A 102 -4.53 4.74 19.35
N THR A 103 -5.07 5.90 19.71
CA THR A 103 -6.10 6.56 18.91
C THR A 103 -5.47 7.65 18.07
N THR A 104 -5.54 7.49 16.75
CA THR A 104 -5.02 8.46 15.79
C THR A 104 -6.14 9.39 15.36
N TYR A 105 -5.88 10.69 15.44
CA TYR A 105 -6.80 11.75 15.10
C TYR A 105 -6.23 12.62 13.99
N GLU A 106 -7.07 12.91 13.00
CA GLU A 106 -6.95 14.13 12.22
C GLU A 106 -7.58 15.29 13.00
N ARG A 107 -7.24 16.52 12.60
CA ARG A 107 -7.78 17.72 13.24
C ARG A 107 -8.49 18.62 12.24
N THR A 108 -9.48 19.35 12.74
CA THR A 108 -10.08 20.48 12.05
C THR A 108 -9.89 21.74 12.89
N TYR A 109 -9.83 22.90 12.24
CA TYR A 109 -9.81 24.22 12.89
C TYR A 109 -10.88 25.09 12.23
N ASP A 110 -11.87 25.54 13.01
CA ASP A 110 -13.05 26.28 12.52
C ASP A 110 -13.74 25.58 11.33
N GLY A 111 -13.76 24.24 11.35
CA GLY A 111 -14.32 23.39 10.29
C GLY A 111 -13.42 23.16 9.07
N LEU A 112 -12.24 23.79 9.01
CA LEU A 112 -11.25 23.55 7.97
C LEU A 112 -10.37 22.34 8.32
N PRO A 113 -10.03 21.45 7.36
CA PRO A 113 -9.04 20.40 7.59
C PRO A 113 -7.68 20.99 7.97
N VAL A 114 -6.99 20.36 8.91
CA VAL A 114 -5.62 20.70 9.29
C VAL A 114 -4.68 19.67 8.68
N LEU A 115 -3.80 20.08 7.76
CA LEU A 115 -2.81 19.20 7.13
C LEU A 115 -1.48 19.25 7.92
N GLY A 116 -0.96 18.09 8.31
CA GLY A 116 0.25 17.99 9.14
C GLY A 116 0.02 18.31 10.62
N GLY A 117 -1.25 18.33 11.06
CA GLY A 117 -1.65 18.59 12.44
C GLY A 117 -2.03 17.33 13.23
N ASP A 118 -1.82 16.15 12.67
CA ASP A 118 -2.32 14.89 13.22
C ASP A 118 -1.66 14.55 14.56
N LEU A 119 -2.37 13.75 15.37
CA LEU A 119 -1.83 13.27 16.63
C LEU A 119 -2.34 11.87 16.98
N THR A 120 -1.54 11.13 17.73
CA THR A 120 -1.91 9.84 18.30
C THR A 120 -1.86 9.93 19.83
N VAL A 121 -2.97 9.59 20.48
CA VAL A 121 -3.04 9.49 21.94
C VAL A 121 -2.79 8.04 22.33
N HIS A 122 -1.80 7.82 23.19
CA HIS A 122 -1.50 6.51 23.76
C HIS A 122 -2.08 6.46 25.18
N ALA A 123 -3.05 5.60 25.43
CA ALA A 123 -3.76 5.52 26.71
C ALA A 123 -3.81 4.09 27.23
N LYS A 124 -3.75 3.89 28.55
CA LYS A 124 -3.89 2.57 29.16
C LYS A 124 -4.88 2.64 30.30
N GLY A 125 -5.90 1.78 30.27
CA GLY A 125 -7.01 1.81 31.23
C GLY A 125 -7.75 3.15 31.24
N GLY A 126 -7.90 3.80 30.07
CA GLY A 126 -8.55 5.11 29.94
C GLY A 126 -7.69 6.32 30.36
N VAL A 127 -6.45 6.09 30.82
CA VAL A 127 -5.53 7.17 31.23
C VAL A 127 -4.49 7.40 30.14
N THR A 128 -4.41 8.63 29.62
CA THR A 128 -3.37 9.06 28.68
C THR A 128 -1.97 8.91 29.29
N LYS A 129 -1.08 8.23 28.57
CA LYS A 129 0.32 8.03 28.95
C LYS A 129 1.26 8.94 28.17
N SER A 130 1.01 9.08 26.88
CA SER A 130 1.77 9.95 26.00
C SER A 130 0.91 10.39 24.82
N VAL A 131 1.37 11.44 24.13
CA VAL A 131 0.74 11.96 22.92
C VAL A 131 1.84 12.21 21.91
N THR A 132 1.72 11.57 20.75
CA THR A 132 2.59 11.82 19.61
C THR A 132 1.91 12.85 18.72
N LYS A 133 2.56 13.97 18.42
CA LYS A 133 1.99 15.07 17.60
C LYS A 133 2.85 15.29 16.36
N ALA A 134 2.22 15.48 15.21
CA ALA A 134 2.88 15.87 13.97
C ALA A 134 3.48 17.28 14.04
N THR A 135 2.91 18.15 14.89
CA THR A 135 3.41 19.51 15.14
C THR A 135 3.26 19.89 16.60
N GLN A 136 4.25 20.63 17.12
CA GLN A 136 4.23 21.18 18.47
C GLN A 136 3.65 22.60 18.53
N HIS A 137 3.39 23.22 17.37
CA HIS A 137 2.78 24.54 17.31
C HIS A 137 1.30 24.47 17.68
N GLU A 138 0.83 25.48 18.43
CA GLU A 138 -0.60 25.73 18.62
C GLU A 138 -1.24 26.03 17.26
N ILE A 139 -2.40 25.45 17.01
CA ILE A 139 -3.02 25.56 15.70
C ILE A 139 -4.03 26.66 15.76
N LYS A 140 -3.55 27.81 15.29
CA LYS A 140 -4.22 29.07 15.39
C LYS A 140 -3.79 29.93 14.22
N VAL A 141 -4.76 30.53 13.58
CA VAL A 141 -4.56 31.51 12.51
C VAL A 141 -5.29 32.80 12.86
N ALA A 142 -4.85 33.92 12.29
CA ALA A 142 -5.48 35.22 12.56
C ALA A 142 -6.96 35.25 12.16
N ASP A 143 -7.28 34.68 10.99
CA ASP A 143 -8.64 34.49 10.48
C ASP A 143 -8.65 33.39 9.39
N THR A 144 -9.83 32.99 8.93
CA THR A 144 -10.04 31.99 7.86
C THR A 144 -10.49 32.60 6.52
N ASN A 145 -10.25 33.90 6.34
CA ASN A 145 -10.54 34.65 5.12
C ASN A 145 -9.34 34.65 4.18
N ALA A 146 -9.49 34.08 3.00
CA ALA A 146 -8.43 34.11 1.99
C ALA A 146 -8.40 35.47 1.28
N THR A 147 -7.20 35.98 1.01
CA THR A 147 -6.98 37.14 0.11
C THR A 147 -6.77 36.65 -1.32
N VAL A 148 -6.16 35.47 -1.46
CA VAL A 148 -5.91 34.79 -2.74
C VAL A 148 -7.20 34.12 -3.20
N SER A 149 -7.52 34.20 -4.49
CA SER A 149 -8.67 33.49 -5.06
C SER A 149 -8.34 32.00 -5.26
N THR A 150 -9.35 31.15 -5.19
CA THR A 150 -9.22 29.72 -5.49
C THR A 150 -8.69 29.49 -6.92
N ALA A 151 -9.10 30.32 -7.87
CA ALA A 151 -8.62 30.27 -9.26
C ALA A 151 -7.11 30.57 -9.38
N ALA A 152 -6.58 31.51 -8.59
CA ALA A 152 -5.15 31.80 -8.58
C ALA A 152 -4.33 30.64 -8.00
N ALA A 153 -4.79 30.06 -6.89
CA ALA A 153 -4.18 28.87 -6.30
C ALA A 153 -4.24 27.65 -7.25
N GLU A 154 -5.35 27.50 -7.99
CA GLU A 154 -5.49 26.46 -9.00
C GLU A 154 -4.52 26.64 -10.18
N GLY A 155 -4.42 27.85 -10.73
CA GLY A 155 -3.48 28.15 -11.82
C GLY A 155 -2.02 27.90 -11.42
N GLN A 156 -1.66 28.23 -10.17
CA GLN A 156 -0.33 27.94 -9.62
C GLN A 156 -0.07 26.42 -9.53
N ALA A 157 -1.06 25.66 -9.06
CA ALA A 157 -0.93 24.21 -8.92
C ALA A 157 -0.82 23.49 -10.26
N VAL A 158 -1.62 23.89 -11.26
CA VAL A 158 -1.53 23.37 -12.63
C VAL A 158 -0.17 23.69 -13.23
N SER A 159 0.36 24.91 -13.02
CA SER A 159 1.70 25.28 -13.48
C SER A 159 2.80 24.42 -12.83
N ALA A 160 2.66 24.14 -11.52
CA ALA A 160 3.58 23.27 -10.80
C ALA A 160 3.49 21.81 -11.29
N ALA A 161 2.29 21.30 -11.56
CA ALA A 161 2.08 19.97 -12.11
C ALA A 161 2.65 19.83 -13.52
N ASN A 162 2.48 20.83 -14.37
CA ASN A 162 3.05 20.84 -15.73
C ASN A 162 4.58 20.89 -15.70
N SER A 163 5.15 21.61 -14.72
CA SER A 163 6.60 21.59 -14.48
C SER A 163 7.11 20.23 -14.00
N ALA A 164 6.22 19.39 -13.45
CA ALA A 164 6.49 18.03 -13.00
C ALA A 164 6.04 16.96 -14.03
N GLY A 165 5.83 17.34 -15.30
CA GLY A 165 5.52 16.41 -16.39
C GLY A 165 4.03 16.11 -16.60
N SER A 166 3.12 16.69 -15.80
CA SER A 166 1.68 16.58 -16.08
C SER A 166 1.31 17.36 -17.35
N LYS A 167 0.28 16.87 -18.06
CA LYS A 167 -0.33 17.56 -19.22
C LYS A 167 -1.71 18.12 -18.91
N GLN A 168 -2.11 18.13 -17.65
CA GLN A 168 -3.42 18.63 -17.24
C GLN A 168 -3.50 20.16 -17.36
N SER A 169 -4.67 20.64 -17.78
CA SER A 169 -4.96 22.08 -17.88
C SER A 169 -5.80 22.61 -16.72
N LYS A 170 -6.24 21.72 -15.81
CA LYS A 170 -7.09 22.04 -14.65
C LYS A 170 -6.76 21.10 -13.48
N ALA A 171 -7.17 21.48 -12.27
CA ALA A 171 -7.09 20.59 -11.12
C ALA A 171 -8.19 19.50 -11.16
N ASP A 172 -7.96 18.37 -10.51
CA ASP A 172 -8.96 17.30 -10.38
C ASP A 172 -10.13 17.76 -9.51
N LYS A 173 -9.81 18.56 -8.49
CA LYS A 173 -10.74 19.28 -7.62
C LYS A 173 -10.18 20.69 -7.42
N GLY A 174 -11.06 21.69 -7.55
CA GLY A 174 -10.68 23.08 -7.31
C GLY A 174 -10.09 23.29 -5.91
N ALA A 175 -9.31 24.36 -5.76
CA ALA A 175 -8.60 24.68 -4.53
C ALA A 175 -9.53 24.72 -3.30
N ARG A 176 -9.25 23.91 -2.27
CA ARG A 176 -10.00 23.90 -1.00
C ARG A 176 -9.22 24.58 0.11
N LYS A 177 -9.90 25.31 0.99
CA LYS A 177 -9.27 25.93 2.18
C LYS A 177 -8.88 24.87 3.20
N VAL A 178 -7.67 24.98 3.73
CA VAL A 178 -7.11 24.13 4.80
C VAL A 178 -6.29 24.99 5.76
N ILE A 179 -5.96 24.46 6.92
CA ILE A 179 -4.86 24.99 7.74
C ILE A 179 -3.63 24.13 7.46
N TRP A 180 -2.56 24.73 6.97
CA TRP A 180 -1.27 24.05 6.84
C TRP A 180 -0.53 24.12 8.17
N ALA A 181 -0.10 22.97 8.68
CA ALA A 181 0.65 22.85 9.93
C ALA A 181 1.83 21.87 9.85
N GLY A 182 2.14 21.37 8.65
CA GLY A 182 3.23 20.41 8.44
C GLY A 182 4.64 21.02 8.51
N SER A 183 4.76 22.35 8.47
CA SER A 183 6.02 23.06 8.69
C SER A 183 5.76 24.49 9.17
N GLY A 184 6.67 25.03 9.98
CA GLY A 184 6.58 26.38 10.51
C GLY A 184 5.34 26.63 11.37
N VAL A 185 4.99 27.91 11.54
CA VAL A 185 3.78 28.32 12.25
C VAL A 185 2.56 28.00 11.38
N PRO A 186 1.46 27.46 11.93
CA PRO A 186 0.27 27.15 11.16
C PRO A 186 -0.31 28.36 10.43
N VAL A 187 -0.71 28.17 9.17
CA VAL A 187 -1.27 29.23 8.30
C VAL A 187 -2.52 28.76 7.56
N LEU A 188 -3.37 29.72 7.19
CA LEU A 188 -4.48 29.46 6.27
C LEU A 188 -3.90 29.24 4.87
N ALA A 189 -4.24 28.13 4.25
CA ALA A 189 -3.75 27.74 2.94
C ALA A 189 -4.88 27.22 2.04
N PHE A 190 -4.57 27.11 0.75
CA PHE A 190 -5.30 26.29 -0.20
C PHE A 190 -4.52 25.01 -0.47
N GLU A 191 -5.23 23.89 -0.49
CA GLU A 191 -4.76 22.66 -1.10
C GLU A 191 -5.42 22.51 -2.47
N THR A 192 -4.59 22.37 -3.50
CA THR A 192 -5.04 22.01 -4.84
C THR A 192 -4.41 20.69 -5.25
N VAL A 193 -5.21 19.79 -5.81
CA VAL A 193 -4.76 18.48 -6.29
C VAL A 193 -4.86 18.45 -7.81
N VAL A 194 -3.74 18.20 -8.47
CA VAL A 194 -3.68 18.06 -9.93
C VAL A 194 -3.23 16.64 -10.27
N GLY A 195 -4.11 15.88 -10.91
CA GLY A 195 -3.81 14.54 -11.38
C GLY A 195 -3.01 14.54 -12.68
N GLY A 196 -2.84 13.35 -13.26
CA GLY A 196 -2.32 13.19 -14.62
C GLY A 196 -1.45 11.95 -14.76
N LEU A 197 -0.60 12.00 -15.76
CA LEU A 197 0.51 11.07 -15.95
C LEU A 197 1.78 11.92 -16.00
N GLN A 198 2.86 11.40 -15.43
CA GLN A 198 4.22 11.90 -15.64
C GLN A 198 4.69 11.53 -17.07
N ASP A 199 5.82 12.07 -17.50
CA ASP A 199 6.33 11.84 -18.87
C ASP A 199 6.63 10.37 -19.18
N ASP A 200 6.90 9.56 -18.16
CA ASP A 200 7.14 8.12 -18.24
C ASP A 200 5.86 7.26 -18.19
N GLY A 201 4.68 7.90 -18.11
CA GLY A 201 3.39 7.22 -18.00
C GLY A 201 2.96 6.89 -16.56
N THR A 202 3.75 7.22 -15.54
CA THR A 202 3.40 7.02 -14.13
C THR A 202 2.21 7.91 -13.74
N PRO A 203 1.16 7.41 -13.08
CA PRO A 203 0.10 8.26 -12.53
C PRO A 203 0.68 9.37 -11.64
N SER A 204 0.22 10.59 -11.83
CA SER A 204 0.61 11.76 -11.05
C SER A 204 -0.58 12.22 -10.23
N ARG A 205 -0.33 12.65 -9.00
CA ARG A 205 -1.32 13.29 -8.15
C ARG A 205 -0.61 14.32 -7.29
N LEU A 206 -0.29 15.46 -7.89
CA LEU A 206 0.45 16.50 -7.22
C LEU A 206 -0.47 17.30 -6.30
N HIS A 207 -0.18 17.27 -5.01
CA HIS A 207 -0.75 18.19 -4.04
C HIS A 207 0.11 19.43 -3.98
N VAL A 208 -0.50 20.60 -4.11
CA VAL A 208 0.17 21.90 -4.01
C VAL A 208 -0.51 22.71 -2.92
N ILE A 209 0.29 23.18 -1.96
CA ILE A 209 -0.17 24.01 -0.85
C ILE A 209 0.25 25.44 -1.09
N THR A 210 -0.74 26.33 -1.17
CA THR A 210 -0.56 27.76 -1.43
C THR A 210 -1.04 28.55 -0.21
N ASP A 211 -0.22 29.45 0.31
CA ASP A 211 -0.62 30.37 1.36
C ASP A 211 -1.80 31.23 0.90
N ALA A 212 -2.91 31.18 1.64
CA ALA A 212 -4.18 31.78 1.20
C ALA A 212 -4.21 33.31 1.35
N LYS A 213 -3.21 33.91 1.99
CA LYS A 213 -3.08 35.37 2.18
C LYS A 213 -2.10 35.98 1.18
N THR A 214 -0.98 35.31 0.92
CA THR A 214 0.14 35.83 0.13
C THR A 214 0.22 35.24 -1.28
N GLY A 215 -0.32 34.05 -1.50
CA GLY A 215 -0.22 33.32 -2.77
C GLY A 215 1.11 32.59 -2.95
N ALA A 216 1.98 32.63 -1.94
CA ALA A 216 3.24 31.88 -1.97
C ALA A 216 2.95 30.37 -1.93
N LYS A 217 3.65 29.60 -2.78
CA LYS A 217 3.64 28.14 -2.66
C LYS A 217 4.41 27.76 -1.40
N ILE A 218 3.71 27.14 -0.45
CA ILE A 218 4.30 26.66 0.80
C ILE A 218 5.06 25.36 0.54
N THR A 219 4.40 24.40 -0.11
CA THR A 219 4.98 23.10 -0.43
C THR A 219 4.22 22.44 -1.59
N GLN A 220 4.80 21.38 -2.13
CA GLN A 220 4.10 20.43 -2.99
C GLN A 220 4.65 19.03 -2.75
N TRP A 221 3.84 18.00 -2.98
CA TRP A 221 4.29 16.61 -2.95
C TRP A 221 3.48 15.76 -3.93
N GLN A 222 4.08 14.68 -4.42
CA GLN A 222 3.36 13.69 -5.20
C GLN A 222 2.65 12.73 -4.25
N ALA A 223 1.32 12.61 -4.38
CA ALA A 223 0.56 11.62 -3.62
C ALA A 223 0.60 10.24 -4.29
N VAL A 224 1.13 10.14 -5.51
CA VAL A 224 1.54 8.87 -6.12
C VAL A 224 3.06 8.87 -6.10
N GLU A 225 3.62 8.16 -5.13
CA GLU A 225 5.04 7.83 -5.09
C GLU A 225 5.25 6.46 -5.74
N THR A 226 6.44 6.21 -6.27
CA THR A 226 6.81 4.93 -6.85
C THR A 226 7.86 4.25 -5.99
N GLY A 227 7.40 3.34 -5.13
CA GLY A 227 8.29 2.50 -4.33
C GLY A 227 8.94 1.40 -5.15
N THR A 228 10.09 0.92 -4.69
CA THR A 228 10.76 -0.26 -5.27
C THR A 228 10.27 -1.52 -4.58
N GLY A 229 9.64 -2.44 -5.31
CA GLY A 229 9.25 -3.76 -4.79
C GLY A 229 10.27 -4.83 -5.17
N ASN A 230 10.82 -5.54 -4.20
CA ASN A 230 11.62 -6.75 -4.41
C ASN A 230 10.72 -7.96 -4.16
N THR A 231 10.11 -8.43 -5.23
CA THR A 231 9.04 -9.44 -5.24
C THR A 231 9.61 -10.85 -5.26
N GLN A 232 8.82 -11.86 -4.88
CA GLN A 232 9.25 -13.26 -4.96
C GLN A 232 9.18 -13.80 -6.39
N TYR A 233 8.18 -13.36 -7.16
CA TYR A 233 7.86 -13.95 -8.46
C TYR A 233 8.24 -13.05 -9.64
N SER A 234 8.19 -11.72 -9.48
CA SER A 234 8.28 -10.77 -10.60
C SER A 234 9.59 -9.96 -10.62
N GLY A 235 10.59 -10.35 -9.81
CA GLY A 235 11.86 -9.64 -9.68
C GLY A 235 11.74 -8.29 -8.96
N GLN A 236 12.54 -7.31 -9.39
CA GLN A 236 12.40 -5.94 -8.90
C GLN A 236 11.40 -5.16 -9.78
N VAL A 237 10.40 -4.55 -9.16
CA VAL A 237 9.30 -3.86 -9.84
C VAL A 237 9.03 -2.49 -9.22
N THR A 238 8.28 -1.67 -9.94
CA THR A 238 7.79 -0.39 -9.44
C THR A 238 6.40 -0.54 -8.84
N LEU A 239 6.20 -0.03 -7.62
CA LEU A 239 4.94 -0.09 -6.89
C LEU A 239 4.34 1.29 -6.68
N GLY A 240 3.02 1.42 -6.78
CA GLY A 240 2.30 2.62 -6.37
C GLY A 240 2.25 2.70 -4.84
N THR A 241 2.83 3.76 -4.29
CA THR A 241 2.92 4.03 -2.85
C THR A 241 2.42 5.43 -2.55
N THR A 242 2.14 5.69 -1.27
CA THR A 242 1.73 7.02 -0.81
C THR A 242 2.60 7.40 0.39
N GLN A 243 3.23 8.59 0.32
CA GLN A 243 3.94 9.16 1.46
C GLN A 243 2.95 9.73 2.49
N SER A 244 3.19 9.42 3.76
CA SER A 244 2.49 9.96 4.93
C SER A 244 3.51 10.40 5.97
N GLY A 245 3.75 11.71 6.08
CA GLY A 245 4.79 12.26 6.94
C GLY A 245 6.19 11.85 6.48
N SER A 246 6.90 11.10 7.32
CA SER A 246 8.25 10.55 7.00
C SER A 246 8.22 9.07 6.62
N SER A 247 7.03 8.48 6.48
CA SER A 247 6.83 7.09 6.12
C SER A 247 6.10 6.96 4.78
N TYR A 248 6.19 5.79 4.18
CA TYR A 248 5.49 5.37 2.97
C TYR A 248 4.53 4.25 3.31
N THR A 249 3.45 4.14 2.55
CA THR A 249 2.49 3.03 2.65
C THR A 249 2.30 2.36 1.30
N LEU A 250 2.01 1.06 1.27
CA LEU A 250 1.53 0.37 0.07
C LEU A 250 0.07 0.76 -0.21
N THR A 251 -0.11 2.03 -0.57
CA THR A 251 -1.35 2.62 -1.06
C THR A 251 -1.09 3.19 -2.45
N ASP A 252 -1.72 2.62 -3.47
CA ASP A 252 -1.64 3.10 -4.84
C ASP A 252 -2.71 4.16 -5.11
N GLY A 253 -2.33 5.43 -4.95
CA GLY A 253 -3.20 6.57 -5.23
C GLY A 253 -3.52 6.77 -6.72
N GLY A 254 -2.78 6.14 -7.63
CA GLY A 254 -2.93 6.24 -9.09
C GLY A 254 -3.95 5.25 -9.66
N ARG A 255 -4.21 4.15 -8.95
CA ARG A 255 -5.12 3.06 -9.37
C ARG A 255 -6.24 2.89 -8.36
N GLY A 256 -7.09 3.90 -8.24
CA GLY A 256 -8.31 3.84 -7.44
C GLY A 256 -8.10 3.74 -5.92
N GLY A 257 -6.88 3.97 -5.42
CA GLY A 257 -6.55 3.91 -4.00
C GLY A 257 -6.37 2.50 -3.46
N HIS A 258 -5.89 1.55 -4.30
CA HIS A 258 -5.63 0.17 -3.89
C HIS A 258 -4.70 0.13 -2.68
N LYS A 259 -4.96 -0.78 -1.73
CA LYS A 259 -4.17 -0.91 -0.50
C LYS A 259 -3.75 -2.34 -0.29
N THR A 260 -2.54 -2.55 0.20
CA THR A 260 -2.06 -3.89 0.55
C THR A 260 -1.82 -4.01 2.05
N TYR A 261 -2.50 -4.97 2.67
CA TYR A 261 -2.49 -5.21 4.09
C TYR A 261 -1.81 -6.53 4.46
N ASN A 262 -1.17 -6.54 5.61
CA ASN A 262 -0.60 -7.70 6.26
C ASN A 262 -1.59 -8.23 7.33
N LEU A 263 -2.12 -9.43 7.12
CA LEU A 263 -2.96 -10.11 8.13
C LEU A 263 -2.15 -10.75 9.26
N ASN A 264 -0.84 -10.90 9.09
CA ASN A 264 0.10 -11.39 10.09
C ASN A 264 -0.31 -12.75 10.70
N GLY A 265 -0.79 -13.66 9.85
CA GLY A 265 -1.30 -14.97 10.24
C GLY A 265 -2.76 -14.98 10.70
N GLY A 266 -3.42 -13.82 10.72
CA GLY A 266 -4.85 -13.71 11.01
C GLY A 266 -5.72 -14.25 9.87
N SER A 267 -6.96 -14.63 10.20
CA SER A 267 -7.93 -15.18 9.24
C SER A 267 -9.20 -14.32 9.09
N SER A 268 -9.17 -13.08 9.57
CA SER A 268 -10.30 -12.15 9.48
C SER A 268 -9.85 -10.70 9.60
N GLY A 269 -10.76 -9.76 9.30
CA GLY A 269 -10.46 -8.32 9.30
C GLY A 269 -9.67 -7.88 8.07
N THR A 270 -9.29 -6.61 8.06
CA THR A 270 -8.54 -6.02 6.95
C THR A 270 -7.04 -6.27 7.06
N GLY A 271 -6.50 -6.37 8.28
CA GLY A 271 -5.05 -6.43 8.52
C GLY A 271 -4.43 -5.04 8.73
N THR A 272 -3.11 -5.00 8.84
CA THR A 272 -2.33 -3.76 9.01
C THR A 272 -1.81 -3.28 7.65
N LEU A 273 -2.02 -2.01 7.31
CA LEU A 273 -1.49 -1.45 6.06
C LEU A 273 0.03 -1.51 6.10
N PHE A 274 0.65 -2.04 5.05
CA PHE A 274 2.12 -2.03 4.96
C PHE A 274 2.63 -0.59 4.96
N SER A 275 3.61 -0.33 5.83
CA SER A 275 4.25 0.97 5.96
C SER A 275 5.74 0.81 6.27
N ASN A 276 6.60 1.66 5.70
CA ASN A 276 8.03 1.72 6.04
C ASN A 276 8.62 3.12 5.78
N SER A 277 9.91 3.33 6.06
CA SER A 277 10.56 4.65 5.95
C SER A 277 11.39 4.85 4.68
N THR A 278 11.51 3.84 3.82
CA THR A 278 12.49 3.83 2.71
C THR A 278 11.87 3.69 1.33
N ASP A 279 10.56 3.46 1.25
CA ASP A 279 9.81 3.18 0.02
C ASP A 279 10.41 2.04 -0.81
N THR A 280 11.07 1.11 -0.13
CA THR A 280 11.60 -0.13 -0.70
C THR A 280 10.93 -1.26 0.06
N TRP A 281 10.29 -2.17 -0.66
CA TRP A 281 9.39 -3.17 -0.11
C TRP A 281 9.93 -4.56 -0.41
N GLY A 282 10.13 -5.36 0.64
CA GLY A 282 10.54 -6.75 0.49
C GLY A 282 12.00 -6.92 0.10
N ASN A 283 12.41 -8.18 0.00
CA ASN A 283 13.77 -8.56 -0.39
C ASN A 283 13.81 -9.82 -1.29
N GLY A 284 12.68 -10.18 -1.89
CA GLY A 284 12.53 -11.37 -2.72
C GLY A 284 12.47 -12.70 -1.97
N LEU A 285 12.53 -12.71 -0.63
CA LEU A 285 12.44 -13.92 0.19
C LEU A 285 11.10 -13.99 0.94
N PRO A 286 10.48 -15.18 1.07
CA PRO A 286 9.21 -15.36 1.78
C PRO A 286 9.30 -15.04 3.28
N SER A 287 10.51 -15.10 3.86
CA SER A 287 10.75 -14.72 5.25
C SER A 287 10.54 -13.22 5.52
N ASN A 288 10.59 -12.37 4.49
CA ASN A 288 10.24 -10.96 4.60
C ASN A 288 8.79 -10.77 4.16
N LYS A 289 7.95 -10.31 5.09
CA LYS A 289 6.51 -10.12 4.87
C LYS A 289 6.19 -9.11 3.76
N GLU A 290 7.03 -8.10 3.60
CA GLU A 290 6.83 -7.11 2.54
C GLU A 290 7.05 -7.72 1.14
N THR A 291 7.72 -8.86 1.00
CA THR A 291 7.88 -9.54 -0.30
C THR A 291 6.52 -9.94 -0.86
N ALA A 292 5.70 -10.65 -0.08
CA ALA A 292 4.34 -11.03 -0.49
C ALA A 292 3.43 -9.78 -0.67
N GLY A 293 3.63 -8.76 0.16
CA GLY A 293 2.96 -7.47 0.00
C GLY A 293 3.30 -6.77 -1.32
N ALA A 294 4.57 -6.81 -1.74
CA ALA A 294 5.03 -6.27 -3.01
C ALA A 294 4.47 -7.08 -4.19
N ASP A 295 4.50 -8.42 -4.13
CA ASP A 295 3.88 -9.30 -5.13
C ASP A 295 2.39 -8.95 -5.33
N ALA A 296 1.61 -8.93 -4.23
CA ALA A 296 0.17 -8.67 -4.29
C ALA A 296 -0.19 -7.25 -4.72
N ALA A 297 0.64 -6.25 -4.38
CA ALA A 297 0.46 -4.88 -4.87
C ALA A 297 0.72 -4.80 -6.38
N TYR A 298 1.79 -5.43 -6.85
CA TYR A 298 2.16 -5.44 -8.25
C TYR A 298 1.13 -6.16 -9.12
N GLY A 299 0.66 -7.35 -8.70
CA GLY A 299 -0.40 -8.08 -9.40
C GLY A 299 -1.66 -7.24 -9.57
N ALA A 300 -2.14 -6.60 -8.48
CA ALA A 300 -3.31 -5.73 -8.54
C ALA A 300 -3.12 -4.51 -9.46
N GLN A 301 -1.92 -3.91 -9.49
CA GLN A 301 -1.58 -2.82 -10.41
C GLN A 301 -1.69 -3.25 -11.86
N LEU A 302 -1.11 -4.40 -12.20
CA LEU A 302 -1.12 -4.94 -13.55
C LEU A 302 -2.54 -5.25 -14.01
N THR A 303 -3.34 -5.90 -13.16
CA THR A 303 -4.73 -6.24 -13.50
C THR A 303 -5.58 -4.99 -13.70
N TRP A 304 -5.42 -3.98 -12.85
CA TRP A 304 -6.09 -2.68 -13.03
C TRP A 304 -5.72 -2.03 -14.37
N ASP A 305 -4.43 -1.95 -14.68
CA ASP A 305 -3.95 -1.30 -15.90
C ASP A 305 -4.36 -2.06 -17.16
N TYR A 306 -4.34 -3.39 -17.11
CA TYR A 306 -4.84 -4.25 -18.17
C TYR A 306 -6.31 -3.98 -18.48
N TYR A 307 -7.19 -4.02 -17.45
CA TYR A 307 -8.61 -3.74 -17.66
C TYR A 307 -8.87 -2.33 -18.18
N LYS A 308 -8.12 -1.34 -17.68
CA LYS A 308 -8.27 0.04 -18.13
C LYS A 308 -7.79 0.22 -19.58
N THR A 309 -6.66 -0.36 -19.94
CA THR A 309 -6.00 -0.13 -21.23
C THR A 309 -6.62 -0.98 -22.34
N VAL A 310 -6.84 -2.26 -22.07
CA VAL A 310 -7.33 -3.21 -23.07
C VAL A 310 -8.85 -3.15 -23.19
N HIS A 311 -9.55 -2.99 -22.07
CA HIS A 311 -11.03 -3.06 -22.03
C HIS A 311 -11.71 -1.71 -21.76
N GLY A 312 -10.95 -0.63 -21.55
CA GLY A 312 -11.50 0.69 -21.27
C GLY A 312 -12.20 0.80 -19.91
N ARG A 313 -11.97 -0.15 -18.98
CA ARG A 313 -12.70 -0.25 -17.71
C ARG A 313 -11.92 0.40 -16.56
N ASN A 314 -12.52 1.41 -15.93
CA ASN A 314 -11.89 2.15 -14.82
C ASN A 314 -12.20 1.51 -13.46
N GLY A 315 -11.47 0.43 -13.13
CA GLY A 315 -11.68 -0.36 -11.93
C GLY A 315 -12.81 -1.39 -12.06
N LEU A 316 -12.94 -2.27 -11.06
CA LEU A 316 -13.84 -3.43 -11.15
C LEU A 316 -15.30 -3.04 -11.37
N ARG A 317 -15.80 -1.99 -10.71
CA ARG A 317 -17.18 -1.48 -10.90
C ARG A 317 -17.29 -0.38 -11.97
N ASN A 318 -16.19 -0.07 -12.65
CA ASN A 318 -16.08 1.07 -13.58
C ASN A 318 -16.35 2.46 -12.94
N ASP A 319 -16.12 2.59 -11.63
CA ASP A 319 -16.35 3.80 -10.83
C ASP A 319 -15.05 4.48 -10.38
N GLY A 320 -13.89 3.94 -10.76
CA GLY A 320 -12.58 4.44 -10.35
C GLY A 320 -12.17 4.10 -8.92
N VAL A 321 -12.87 3.16 -8.26
CA VAL A 321 -12.52 2.69 -6.90
C VAL A 321 -11.87 1.30 -6.98
N ALA A 322 -10.75 1.12 -6.31
CA ALA A 322 -10.05 -0.16 -6.25
C ALA A 322 -10.52 -1.04 -5.08
N PRO A 323 -10.43 -2.38 -5.24
CA PRO A 323 -10.44 -3.29 -4.10
C PRO A 323 -9.16 -3.11 -3.25
N TYR A 324 -8.93 -4.01 -2.31
CA TYR A 324 -7.67 -4.08 -1.59
C TYR A 324 -7.16 -5.52 -1.47
N SER A 325 -5.86 -5.68 -1.22
CA SER A 325 -5.18 -6.96 -1.05
C SER A 325 -4.88 -7.24 0.42
N ARG A 326 -4.99 -8.50 0.85
CA ARG A 326 -4.57 -8.98 2.16
C ARG A 326 -3.61 -10.17 1.98
N VAL A 327 -2.40 -10.10 2.53
CA VAL A 327 -1.43 -11.21 2.50
C VAL A 327 -1.20 -11.76 3.91
N HIS A 328 -0.55 -12.91 4.01
CA HIS A 328 -0.31 -13.64 5.27
C HIS A 328 -1.61 -14.07 5.96
N TYR A 329 -2.58 -14.54 5.16
CA TYR A 329 -3.83 -15.11 5.70
C TYR A 329 -3.58 -16.49 6.30
N GLY A 330 -3.96 -16.66 7.56
CA GLY A 330 -3.83 -17.92 8.29
C GLY A 330 -2.39 -18.41 8.45
N ASN A 331 -2.21 -19.70 8.69
CA ASN A 331 -0.90 -20.32 8.82
C ASN A 331 -0.82 -21.54 7.92
N ALA A 332 0.23 -21.60 7.09
CA ALA A 332 0.42 -22.58 6.03
C ALA A 332 -0.82 -22.76 5.15
N TYR A 333 -1.55 -21.67 4.93
CA TYR A 333 -2.80 -21.69 4.19
C TYR A 333 -2.50 -21.77 2.69
N VAL A 334 -2.90 -22.87 2.07
CA VAL A 334 -2.61 -23.19 0.66
C VAL A 334 -3.78 -22.79 -0.22
N ASN A 335 -4.20 -21.52 -0.12
CA ASN A 335 -5.21 -20.97 -1.00
C ASN A 335 -5.12 -19.43 -1.09
N ALA A 336 -5.66 -18.88 -2.15
CA ALA A 336 -6.03 -17.49 -2.30
C ALA A 336 -7.54 -17.41 -2.56
N PHE A 337 -8.14 -16.24 -2.33
CA PHE A 337 -9.56 -16.04 -2.63
C PHE A 337 -9.95 -14.56 -2.72
N TRP A 338 -10.96 -14.31 -3.54
CA TRP A 338 -11.80 -13.12 -3.52
C TRP A 338 -12.92 -13.22 -2.49
N ASP A 339 -13.27 -12.10 -1.87
CA ASP A 339 -14.39 -11.98 -0.94
C ASP A 339 -15.25 -10.74 -1.24
N ASP A 340 -16.49 -10.96 -1.68
CA ASP A 340 -17.46 -9.92 -2.02
C ASP A 340 -17.83 -9.03 -0.82
N SER A 341 -17.79 -9.58 0.40
CA SER A 341 -18.24 -8.88 1.61
C SER A 341 -17.30 -7.73 1.98
N CYS A 342 -16.00 -7.91 1.76
CA CYS A 342 -14.99 -6.88 1.93
C CYS A 342 -14.59 -6.19 0.62
N PHE A 343 -14.98 -6.76 -0.52
CA PHE A 343 -14.52 -6.37 -1.85
C PHE A 343 -12.98 -6.41 -1.95
N CYS A 344 -12.41 -7.56 -1.60
CA CYS A 344 -10.97 -7.68 -1.40
C CYS A 344 -10.42 -9.08 -1.76
N MET A 345 -9.14 -9.11 -2.11
CA MET A 345 -8.39 -10.35 -2.42
C MET A 345 -7.55 -10.74 -1.22
N THR A 346 -7.38 -12.04 -1.01
CA THR A 346 -6.75 -12.59 0.20
C THR A 346 -5.85 -13.76 -0.15
N TYR A 347 -4.62 -13.72 0.34
CA TYR A 347 -3.58 -14.66 -0.04
C TYR A 347 -2.98 -15.33 1.19
N GLY A 348 -2.97 -16.67 1.19
CA GLY A 348 -2.20 -17.47 2.13
C GLY A 348 -0.73 -17.57 1.75
N ASP A 349 0.10 -17.99 2.71
CA ASP A 349 1.55 -18.12 2.53
C ASP A 349 2.00 -19.47 1.94
N GLY A 350 1.03 -20.32 1.58
CA GLY A 350 1.28 -21.64 1.01
C GLY A 350 1.86 -22.64 2.01
N THR A 351 2.25 -23.82 1.50
CA THR A 351 2.78 -24.88 2.36
C THR A 351 4.05 -24.38 3.07
N ALA A 352 4.10 -24.57 4.39
CA ALA A 352 5.19 -24.14 5.25
C ALA A 352 5.49 -22.62 5.23
N ASN A 353 4.56 -21.79 4.76
CA ASN A 353 4.71 -20.33 4.64
C ASN A 353 5.87 -19.88 3.75
N ASN A 354 6.26 -20.69 2.75
CA ASN A 354 7.43 -20.41 1.90
C ASN A 354 7.06 -19.99 0.47
N LYS A 355 5.79 -20.09 0.08
CA LYS A 355 5.31 -19.74 -1.24
C LYS A 355 3.96 -19.04 -1.13
N PRO A 356 3.94 -17.76 -0.74
CA PRO A 356 2.73 -16.97 -0.77
C PRO A 356 2.08 -17.02 -2.14
N LEU A 357 0.77 -17.23 -2.18
CA LEU A 357 0.01 -17.38 -3.42
C LEU A 357 -0.27 -15.99 -4.00
N THR A 358 0.77 -15.28 -4.41
CA THR A 358 0.73 -13.86 -4.80
C THR A 358 1.35 -13.59 -6.18
N SER A 359 1.59 -14.62 -6.99
CA SER A 359 2.05 -14.48 -8.38
C SER A 359 1.06 -13.64 -9.22
N ILE A 360 1.52 -13.13 -10.37
CA ILE A 360 0.71 -12.21 -11.20
C ILE A 360 -0.62 -12.85 -11.60
N ASP A 361 -0.55 -14.10 -12.07
CA ASP A 361 -1.70 -14.91 -12.48
C ASP A 361 -2.70 -15.09 -11.34
N VAL A 362 -2.26 -15.52 -10.14
CA VAL A 362 -3.11 -15.70 -8.97
C VAL A 362 -3.73 -14.39 -8.54
N ALA A 363 -2.95 -13.30 -8.47
CA ALA A 363 -3.47 -12.00 -8.10
C ALA A 363 -4.53 -11.51 -9.10
N ALA A 364 -4.30 -11.72 -10.40
CA ALA A 364 -5.24 -11.38 -11.46
C ALA A 364 -6.49 -12.28 -11.47
N HIS A 365 -6.34 -13.57 -11.17
CA HIS A 365 -7.42 -14.53 -11.02
C HIS A 365 -8.38 -14.07 -9.90
N GLU A 366 -7.85 -13.78 -8.71
CA GLU A 366 -8.66 -13.31 -7.59
C GLU A 366 -9.33 -11.96 -7.89
N MET A 367 -8.63 -11.04 -8.54
CA MET A 367 -9.22 -9.76 -8.93
C MET A 367 -10.33 -9.93 -9.97
N THR A 368 -10.22 -10.94 -10.85
CA THR A 368 -11.22 -11.26 -11.87
C THR A 368 -12.49 -11.85 -11.26
N HIS A 369 -12.42 -12.62 -10.17
CA HIS A 369 -13.63 -12.98 -9.43
C HIS A 369 -14.44 -11.75 -8.99
N GLY A 370 -13.75 -10.69 -8.54
CA GLY A 370 -14.39 -9.42 -8.23
C GLY A 370 -14.98 -8.70 -9.45
N LEU A 371 -14.39 -8.84 -10.64
CA LEU A 371 -15.00 -8.36 -11.88
C LEU A 371 -16.28 -9.15 -12.19
N THR A 372 -16.22 -10.48 -12.08
CA THR A 372 -17.35 -11.37 -12.34
C THR A 372 -18.50 -11.05 -11.38
N SER A 373 -18.24 -10.83 -10.09
CA SER A 373 -19.28 -10.55 -9.10
C SER A 373 -20.05 -9.25 -9.36
N VAL A 374 -19.39 -8.23 -9.92
CA VAL A 374 -20.02 -6.93 -10.24
C VAL A 374 -20.54 -6.81 -11.67
N THR A 375 -20.41 -7.86 -12.49
CA THR A 375 -20.89 -7.89 -13.87
C THR A 375 -21.87 -9.03 -14.11
N GLY A 376 -21.37 -10.25 -14.33
CA GLY A 376 -22.17 -11.43 -14.63
C GLY A 376 -22.80 -12.07 -13.39
N ASN A 377 -22.29 -11.76 -12.20
CA ASN A 377 -22.69 -12.31 -10.89
C ASN A 377 -22.94 -13.83 -10.95
N MET A 378 -22.01 -14.55 -11.57
CA MET A 378 -22.11 -15.99 -11.80
C MET A 378 -22.03 -16.73 -10.47
N THR A 379 -23.12 -17.40 -10.10
CA THR A 379 -23.18 -18.16 -8.85
C THR A 379 -22.12 -19.26 -8.88
N TYR A 380 -21.36 -19.39 -7.80
CA TYR A 380 -20.26 -20.34 -7.64
C TYR A 380 -20.75 -21.78 -7.41
N SER A 381 -21.47 -22.33 -8.38
CA SER A 381 -22.09 -23.65 -8.32
C SER A 381 -22.36 -24.20 -9.72
N GLY A 382 -22.15 -25.50 -9.94
CA GLY A 382 -22.42 -26.14 -11.23
C GLY A 382 -21.68 -25.47 -12.39
N GLU A 383 -22.34 -25.37 -13.55
CA GLU A 383 -21.76 -24.77 -14.75
C GLU A 383 -21.41 -23.29 -14.59
N SER A 384 -22.22 -22.52 -13.85
CA SER A 384 -21.92 -21.10 -13.61
C SER A 384 -20.70 -20.91 -12.72
N GLY A 385 -20.43 -21.84 -11.80
CA GLY A 385 -19.19 -21.86 -11.03
C GLY A 385 -17.99 -22.18 -11.91
N GLY A 386 -18.10 -23.19 -12.78
CA GLY A 386 -17.05 -23.52 -13.75
C GLY A 386 -16.75 -22.37 -14.72
N LEU A 387 -17.76 -21.61 -15.16
CA LEU A 387 -17.56 -20.42 -15.98
C LEU A 387 -16.93 -19.27 -15.20
N ASN A 388 -17.24 -19.13 -13.91
CA ASN A 388 -16.62 -18.14 -13.04
C ASN A 388 -15.10 -18.39 -12.93
N GLU A 389 -14.71 -19.63 -12.61
CA GLU A 389 -13.30 -20.07 -12.58
C GLU A 389 -12.61 -19.87 -13.93
N ALA A 390 -13.19 -20.41 -15.01
CA ALA A 390 -12.59 -20.32 -16.34
C ALA A 390 -12.41 -18.87 -16.81
N THR A 391 -13.33 -17.98 -16.43
CA THR A 391 -13.18 -16.54 -16.73
C THR A 391 -12.01 -15.96 -15.95
N SER A 392 -11.86 -16.28 -14.67
CA SER A 392 -10.72 -15.85 -13.86
C SER A 392 -9.39 -16.33 -14.44
N ASP A 393 -9.28 -17.59 -14.85
CA ASP A 393 -8.07 -18.15 -15.46
C ASP A 393 -7.73 -17.48 -16.80
N ILE A 394 -8.72 -17.32 -17.70
CA ILE A 394 -8.51 -16.71 -19.01
C ILE A 394 -8.01 -15.26 -18.86
N MET A 395 -8.60 -14.50 -17.94
CA MET A 395 -8.20 -13.11 -17.72
C MET A 395 -6.87 -13.02 -16.99
N ALA A 396 -6.57 -13.92 -16.05
CA ALA A 396 -5.28 -14.01 -15.38
C ALA A 396 -4.15 -14.23 -16.39
N ALA A 397 -4.28 -15.24 -17.25
CA ALA A 397 -3.32 -15.52 -18.31
C ALA A 397 -3.16 -14.33 -19.27
N ALA A 398 -4.25 -13.62 -19.57
CA ALA A 398 -4.19 -12.43 -20.41
C ALA A 398 -3.47 -11.25 -19.72
N VAL A 399 -3.62 -11.08 -18.40
CA VAL A 399 -2.91 -10.06 -17.61
C VAL A 399 -1.44 -10.39 -17.54
N GLU A 400 -1.07 -11.63 -17.23
CA GLU A 400 0.32 -12.08 -17.16
C GLU A 400 1.03 -11.90 -18.51
N PHE A 401 0.38 -12.31 -19.61
CA PHE A 401 0.90 -12.11 -20.95
C PHE A 401 1.05 -10.63 -21.32
N TRP A 402 0.08 -9.80 -20.93
CA TRP A 402 0.13 -8.35 -21.17
C TRP A 402 1.22 -7.66 -20.35
N ALA A 403 1.44 -8.11 -19.10
CA ALA A 403 2.49 -7.61 -18.24
C ALA A 403 3.87 -7.84 -18.85
N ASN A 404 4.05 -8.95 -19.58
CA ASN A 404 5.26 -9.29 -20.32
C ASN A 404 6.53 -9.11 -19.45
N ASN A 405 6.43 -9.54 -18.18
CA ASN A 405 7.50 -9.41 -17.22
C ASN A 405 8.55 -10.51 -17.46
N PRO A 406 9.83 -10.18 -17.71
CA PRO A 406 10.85 -11.18 -18.04
C PRO A 406 11.22 -12.09 -16.86
N SER A 407 10.87 -11.72 -15.63
CA SER A 407 11.12 -12.52 -14.42
C SER A 407 9.99 -13.51 -14.13
N ASP A 408 8.77 -13.19 -14.60
CA ASP A 408 7.58 -14.04 -14.48
C ASP A 408 7.27 -14.63 -15.85
N VAL A 409 7.95 -15.74 -16.17
CA VAL A 409 7.82 -16.37 -17.48
C VAL A 409 6.49 -17.11 -17.51
N GLY A 410 5.57 -16.60 -18.34
CA GLY A 410 4.24 -17.15 -18.58
C GLY A 410 4.15 -18.64 -18.34
N ASP A 411 3.44 -19.04 -17.29
CA ASP A 411 3.09 -20.43 -17.07
C ASP A 411 1.73 -20.75 -17.71
N TYR A 412 1.67 -21.91 -18.37
CA TYR A 412 0.51 -22.34 -19.14
C TYR A 412 0.08 -23.69 -18.59
N LEU A 413 -1.02 -23.71 -17.82
CA LEU A 413 -1.67 -24.94 -17.35
C LEU A 413 -2.71 -25.46 -18.34
#